data_AF-G2EDE9-F1
#
_entry.id   AF-G2EDE9-F1
#
_cell.length_a   1.000
_cell.length_b   1.000
_cell.length_c   1.000
_cell.angle_alpha   90.00
_cell.angle_beta   90.00
_cell.angle_gamma   90.00
#
_symmetry.space_group_name_H-M   'P 1'
#
loop_
_entity.id
_entity.type
_entity.pdbx_description
1 polymer ?
#
loop_
_entity_poly.entity_id
_entity_poly.type
_entity_poly.pdbx_seq_one_letter_code
_entity_poly.pdbx_strand_id
1 'polypeptide(L)'
;MTSILSFILQVHDSVHDLPMKPNYNEPKIYTGGVDVYRWSKLTKKQQTEALKKDWYIYFSFRDPNTGYLKQQKRMKASANSYSTKKQRLQILQPLLFHLINILDAGYNPYLEDNSHVKAILTGKPVVKQVENLEVTTPIVRKQVVENTPLILKEDEAIITLEDAKKIVLDTKEKVLNNNSFPKFRSRINQFYRWLYENDYKETDSIEAVNKKTVIQYLNTVLQKTSPRNRNNSRTDLGSFIETLVDNDVLQTNFVKKIKKLTAKAKRNKSYNSEQLNDIKIYMKENDPILSLFVDFVCYGFLRPMEVCRLKVGDLNFKDMKMQVQAKNKAVKEKIIPEILFDKLPDLSALPKSYDLFNLWKIGGIWDVTEASKRDYFTKRFKKVKDHFGLNEDYGLYSFRHTTTSELYRELSKEPNMSPNAAKSKLMLITGHSSMTALESYLRDIDAELPEDFSHFLN
;
A
#
# COMPACT_ATOMS: atom_id res chain seq x y z
N MET A 1 -19.63 47.20 7.16
CA MET A 1 -20.36 45.99 7.63
C MET A 1 -20.30 44.96 6.52
N THR A 2 -19.38 43.99 6.60
CA THR A 2 -19.05 43.10 5.45
C THR A 2 -18.63 41.69 5.86
N SER A 3 -18.01 41.52 7.04
CA SER A 3 -17.57 40.21 7.56
C SER A 3 -18.70 39.18 7.76
N ILE A 4 -19.88 39.62 8.19
CA ILE A 4 -21.04 38.74 8.43
C ILE A 4 -21.53 38.10 7.12
N LEU A 5 -21.49 38.81 5.98
CA LEU A 5 -21.97 38.26 4.71
C LEU A 5 -21.04 37.16 4.19
N SER A 6 -19.72 37.35 4.30
CA SER A 6 -18.73 36.31 4.00
C SER A 6 -18.85 35.10 4.93
N PHE A 7 -19.13 35.31 6.22
CA PHE A 7 -19.30 34.21 7.18
C PHE A 7 -20.60 33.43 6.93
N ILE A 8 -21.70 34.11 6.58
CA ILE A 8 -22.96 33.45 6.21
C ILE A 8 -22.80 32.63 4.92
N LEU A 9 -22.11 33.15 3.89
CA LEU A 9 -21.80 32.37 2.69
C LEU A 9 -20.99 31.11 3.02
N GLN A 10 -19.91 31.25 3.80
CA GLN A 10 -19.02 30.15 4.15
C GLN A 10 -19.69 29.09 5.07
N VAL A 11 -20.67 29.48 5.88
CA VAL A 11 -21.53 28.56 6.64
C VAL A 11 -22.60 27.91 5.74
N HIS A 12 -23.19 28.65 4.80
CA HIS A 12 -24.18 28.12 3.86
C HIS A 12 -23.59 27.06 2.92
N ASP A 13 -22.35 27.25 2.46
CA ASP A 13 -21.59 26.27 1.66
C ASP A 13 -21.26 24.99 2.45
N SER A 14 -21.11 25.08 3.77
CA SER A 14 -20.69 23.95 4.62
C SER A 14 -21.82 23.21 5.33
N VAL A 15 -23.05 23.74 5.32
CA VAL A 15 -24.24 23.11 5.94
C VAL A 15 -25.07 22.28 4.96
N HIS A 16 -24.94 22.48 3.64
CA HIS A 16 -25.87 21.87 2.66
C HIS A 16 -25.34 20.75 1.75
N ASP A 17 -24.03 20.55 1.56
CA ASP A 17 -23.53 19.50 0.65
C ASP A 17 -23.02 18.23 1.36
N LEU A 18 -23.75 17.15 1.10
CA LEU A 18 -23.42 15.76 1.42
C LEU A 18 -22.04 15.35 0.84
N PRO A 19 -21.36 14.33 1.40
CA PRO A 19 -19.95 14.01 1.12
C PRO A 19 -19.57 14.09 -0.36
N MET A 20 -18.58 14.93 -0.66
CA MET A 20 -18.18 15.36 -2.01
C MET A 20 -18.27 14.26 -3.06
N LYS A 21 -19.24 14.42 -3.97
CA LYS A 21 -19.56 13.47 -5.05
C LYS A 21 -18.34 13.36 -5.99
N PRO A 22 -17.79 12.15 -6.27
CA PRO A 22 -16.53 12.00 -7.00
C PRO A 22 -16.54 12.67 -8.38
N ASN A 23 -15.40 13.19 -8.81
CA ASN A 23 -15.29 13.96 -10.06
C ASN A 23 -15.36 13.12 -11.34
N TYR A 24 -15.26 11.79 -11.23
CA TYR A 24 -15.44 10.88 -12.35
C TYR A 24 -16.14 9.59 -11.90
N ASN A 25 -16.68 8.82 -12.85
CA ASN A 25 -17.15 7.46 -12.59
C ASN A 25 -16.10 6.41 -12.98
N GLU A 26 -16.06 5.28 -12.28
CA GLU A 26 -15.12 4.18 -12.51
C GLU A 26 -15.04 3.82 -14.01
N PRO A 27 -13.89 4.03 -14.68
CA PRO A 27 -13.73 3.72 -16.10
C PRO A 27 -13.95 2.25 -16.41
N LYS A 28 -14.61 1.94 -17.52
CA LYS A 28 -15.02 0.57 -17.90
C LYS A 28 -14.73 0.28 -19.37
N ILE A 29 -14.47 -0.99 -19.68
CA ILE A 29 -14.33 -1.48 -21.06
C ILE A 29 -15.70 -1.93 -21.56
N TYR A 30 -16.15 -1.36 -22.68
CA TYR A 30 -17.29 -1.89 -23.43
C TYR A 30 -16.82 -3.02 -24.35
N THR A 31 -17.46 -4.19 -24.24
CA THR A 31 -17.07 -5.44 -24.91
C THR A 31 -18.14 -5.93 -25.89
N GLY A 32 -18.69 -5.02 -26.70
CA GLY A 32 -19.76 -5.35 -27.68
C GLY A 32 -21.14 -5.62 -27.07
N GLY A 33 -21.33 -5.34 -25.77
CA GLY A 33 -22.58 -5.56 -25.04
C GLY A 33 -22.79 -6.99 -24.54
N VAL A 34 -21.72 -7.79 -24.40
CA VAL A 34 -21.77 -9.11 -23.75
C VAL A 34 -20.85 -9.16 -22.54
N ASP A 35 -21.21 -9.98 -21.55
CA ASP A 35 -20.34 -10.26 -20.39
C ASP A 35 -19.08 -11.00 -20.86
N VAL A 36 -17.94 -10.30 -20.77
CA VAL A 36 -16.64 -10.81 -21.20
C VAL A 36 -16.07 -11.87 -20.24
N TYR A 37 -16.53 -11.94 -19.00
CA TYR A 37 -16.15 -12.98 -18.04
C TYR A 37 -16.87 -14.31 -18.36
N ARG A 38 -18.12 -14.25 -18.80
CA ARG A 38 -18.91 -15.42 -19.27
C ARG A 38 -18.63 -15.85 -20.71
N TRP A 39 -17.58 -15.34 -21.36
CA TRP A 39 -17.33 -15.55 -22.80
C TRP A 39 -17.35 -17.01 -23.27
N SER A 40 -16.83 -17.95 -22.46
CA SER A 40 -16.85 -19.39 -22.78
C SER A 40 -18.25 -20.01 -22.74
N LYS A 41 -19.22 -19.35 -22.09
CA LYS A 41 -20.64 -19.72 -22.03
C LYS A 41 -21.50 -18.98 -23.07
N LEU A 42 -20.91 -18.09 -23.89
CA LEU A 42 -21.60 -17.42 -24.99
C LEU A 42 -21.62 -18.29 -26.25
N THR A 43 -22.74 -18.29 -26.98
CA THR A 43 -22.84 -18.97 -28.29
C THR A 43 -21.86 -18.36 -29.30
N LYS A 44 -21.43 -19.14 -30.31
CA LYS A 44 -20.58 -18.65 -31.41
C LYS A 44 -21.16 -17.40 -32.08
N LYS A 45 -22.49 -17.34 -32.27
CA LYS A 45 -23.21 -16.17 -32.82
C LYS A 45 -22.99 -14.91 -31.97
N GLN A 46 -23.24 -14.98 -30.66
CA GLN A 46 -23.03 -13.87 -29.72
C GLN A 46 -21.57 -13.42 -29.66
N GLN A 47 -20.61 -14.34 -29.70
CA GLN A 47 -19.19 -14.01 -29.74
C GLN A 47 -18.82 -13.23 -31.02
N THR A 48 -19.30 -13.67 -32.18
CA THR A 48 -19.09 -12.97 -33.47
C THR A 48 -19.77 -11.60 -33.49
N GLU A 49 -21.01 -11.47 -33.00
CA GLU A 49 -21.73 -10.21 -32.90
C GLU A 49 -21.04 -9.21 -31.95
N ALA A 50 -20.48 -9.70 -30.84
CA ALA A 50 -19.68 -8.88 -29.94
C ALA A 50 -18.36 -8.40 -30.56
N LEU A 51 -17.72 -9.21 -31.41
CA LEU A 51 -16.48 -8.85 -32.12
C LEU A 51 -16.71 -7.93 -33.33
N LYS A 52 -17.89 -7.99 -33.98
CA LYS A 52 -18.30 -7.05 -35.04
C LYS A 52 -18.48 -5.62 -34.52
N LYS A 53 -18.77 -5.44 -33.23
CA LYS A 53 -18.90 -4.11 -32.59
C LYS A 53 -17.54 -3.57 -32.15
N ASP A 54 -17.43 -2.25 -32.11
CA ASP A 54 -16.31 -1.55 -31.47
C ASP A 54 -16.22 -1.90 -29.98
N TRP A 55 -15.01 -2.23 -29.52
CA TRP A 55 -14.65 -2.24 -28.11
C TRP A 55 -13.90 -0.95 -27.77
N TYR A 56 -14.10 -0.42 -26.57
CA TYR A 56 -13.48 0.83 -26.14
C TYR A 56 -13.55 0.98 -24.62
N ILE A 57 -12.65 1.78 -24.05
CA ILE A 57 -12.79 2.30 -22.69
C ILE A 57 -13.71 3.52 -22.71
N TYR A 58 -14.61 3.61 -21.73
CA TYR A 58 -15.47 4.77 -21.49
C TYR A 58 -15.46 5.15 -20.01
N PHE A 59 -15.61 6.45 -19.76
CA PHE A 59 -15.84 7.06 -18.45
C PHE A 59 -16.56 8.39 -18.64
N SER A 60 -17.03 8.97 -17.55
CA SER A 60 -17.62 10.30 -17.48
C SER A 60 -16.90 11.12 -16.41
N PHE A 61 -16.67 12.41 -16.68
CA PHE A 61 -16.03 13.35 -15.77
C PHE A 61 -17.00 14.52 -15.51
N ARG A 62 -16.95 15.10 -14.31
CA ARG A 62 -17.81 16.20 -13.88
C ARG A 62 -17.49 17.45 -14.68
N ASP A 63 -18.43 17.89 -15.51
CA ASP A 63 -18.31 19.13 -16.28
C ASP A 63 -18.34 20.32 -15.31
N PRO A 64 -17.30 21.20 -15.30
CA PRO A 64 -17.16 22.22 -14.28
C PRO A 64 -18.22 23.32 -14.36
N ASN A 65 -18.87 23.51 -15.52
CA ASN A 65 -19.88 24.56 -15.73
C ASN A 65 -21.28 24.10 -15.34
N THR A 66 -21.55 22.79 -15.40
CA THR A 66 -22.89 22.23 -15.18
C THR A 66 -22.99 21.32 -13.95
N GLY A 67 -21.86 20.91 -13.35
CA GLY A 67 -21.81 20.03 -12.19
C GLY A 67 -22.19 18.56 -12.45
N TYR A 68 -22.64 18.20 -13.66
CA TYR A 68 -23.06 16.83 -14.02
C TYR A 68 -21.92 15.98 -14.63
N LEU A 69 -22.04 14.65 -14.55
CA LEU A 69 -21.08 13.72 -15.16
C LEU A 69 -21.29 13.60 -16.68
N LYS A 70 -20.37 14.16 -17.47
CA LYS A 70 -20.41 14.19 -18.93
C LYS A 70 -19.50 13.10 -19.52
N GLN A 71 -20.00 12.30 -20.46
CA GLN A 71 -19.23 11.22 -21.09
C GLN A 71 -18.01 11.77 -21.83
N GLN A 72 -16.85 11.20 -21.55
CA GLN A 72 -15.58 11.57 -22.14
C GLN A 72 -15.30 10.76 -23.42
N LYS A 73 -14.31 11.19 -24.21
CA LYS A 73 -13.96 10.61 -25.52
C LYS A 73 -13.64 9.11 -25.39
N ARG A 74 -14.37 8.27 -26.11
CA ARG A 74 -14.23 6.80 -26.08
C ARG A 74 -12.86 6.37 -26.63
N MET A 75 -12.10 5.65 -25.83
CA MET A 75 -10.73 5.22 -26.19
C MET A 75 -10.75 3.82 -26.81
N LYS A 76 -10.62 3.76 -28.15
CA LYS A 76 -10.53 2.51 -28.93
C LYS A 76 -9.12 1.92 -28.98
N ALA A 77 -8.09 2.78 -28.98
CA ALA A 77 -6.66 2.45 -28.94
C ALA A 77 -6.27 1.18 -29.71
N SER A 78 -6.45 1.20 -31.04
CA SER A 78 -6.24 0.10 -32.02
C SER A 78 -6.90 -1.26 -31.73
N ALA A 79 -7.51 -1.52 -30.56
CA ALA A 79 -7.99 -2.83 -30.14
C ALA A 79 -8.96 -3.50 -31.13
N ASN A 80 -9.70 -2.73 -31.92
CA ASN A 80 -10.68 -3.25 -32.88
C ASN A 80 -10.07 -3.74 -34.20
N SER A 81 -8.79 -3.48 -34.48
CA SER A 81 -8.08 -4.14 -35.60
C SER A 81 -7.82 -5.63 -35.34
N TYR A 82 -7.84 -6.05 -34.08
CA TYR A 82 -7.64 -7.45 -33.71
C TYR A 82 -8.95 -8.25 -33.75
N SER A 83 -8.86 -9.48 -34.24
CA SER A 83 -10.01 -10.38 -34.45
C SER A 83 -10.42 -11.18 -33.20
N THR A 84 -9.55 -11.32 -32.19
CA THR A 84 -9.85 -12.16 -31.00
C THR A 84 -10.04 -11.35 -29.71
N LYS A 85 -10.96 -11.81 -28.84
CA LYS A 85 -11.12 -11.28 -27.46
C LYS A 85 -9.79 -11.13 -26.73
N LYS A 86 -8.91 -12.15 -26.84
CA LYS A 86 -7.62 -12.20 -26.13
C LYS A 86 -6.75 -10.98 -26.50
N GLN A 87 -6.58 -10.74 -27.80
CA GLN A 87 -5.82 -9.59 -28.31
C GLN A 87 -6.50 -8.26 -27.94
N ARG A 88 -7.83 -8.12 -28.11
CA ARG A 88 -8.54 -6.88 -27.74
C ARG A 88 -8.36 -6.52 -26.27
N LEU A 89 -8.41 -7.50 -25.36
CA LEU A 89 -8.17 -7.30 -23.93
C LEU A 89 -6.69 -7.03 -23.59
N GLN A 90 -5.74 -7.64 -24.30
CA GLN A 90 -4.31 -7.35 -24.10
C GLN A 90 -3.96 -5.88 -24.38
N ILE A 91 -4.73 -5.18 -25.23
CA ILE A 91 -4.56 -3.74 -25.46
C ILE A 91 -5.42 -2.90 -24.49
N LEU A 92 -6.70 -3.23 -24.30
CA LEU A 92 -7.62 -2.41 -23.51
C LEU A 92 -7.43 -2.53 -21.99
N GLN A 93 -6.96 -3.66 -21.45
CA GLN A 93 -6.77 -3.80 -20.00
C GLN A 93 -5.59 -2.98 -19.45
N PRO A 94 -4.39 -2.96 -20.09
CA PRO A 94 -3.32 -2.05 -19.67
C PRO A 94 -3.72 -0.58 -19.78
N LEU A 95 -4.39 -0.18 -20.86
CA LEU A 95 -4.83 1.20 -21.05
C LEU A 95 -5.88 1.63 -20.00
N LEU A 96 -6.80 0.73 -19.63
CA LEU A 96 -7.77 0.99 -18.55
C LEU A 96 -7.05 1.26 -17.22
N PHE A 97 -6.04 0.46 -16.90
CA PHE A 97 -5.26 0.63 -15.66
C PHE A 97 -4.48 1.95 -15.65
N HIS A 98 -3.82 2.31 -16.76
CA HIS A 98 -3.12 3.60 -16.87
C HIS A 98 -4.07 4.79 -16.74
N LEU A 99 -5.25 4.73 -17.37
CA LEU A 99 -6.30 5.75 -17.24
C LEU A 99 -6.75 5.96 -15.79
N ILE A 100 -6.95 4.87 -15.03
CA ILE A 100 -7.32 4.94 -13.61
C ILE A 100 -6.21 5.62 -12.80
N ASN A 101 -4.95 5.21 -12.98
CA ASN A 101 -3.81 5.84 -12.28
C ASN A 101 -3.67 7.34 -12.62
N ILE A 102 -3.95 7.72 -13.86
CA ILE A 102 -3.94 9.11 -14.34
C ILE A 102 -5.06 9.94 -13.67
N LEU A 103 -6.28 9.39 -13.58
CA LEU A 103 -7.40 10.05 -12.88
C LEU A 103 -7.18 10.14 -11.37
N ASP A 104 -6.65 9.08 -10.74
CA ASP A 104 -6.27 9.06 -9.31
C ASP A 104 -5.12 10.04 -9.00
N ALA A 105 -4.22 10.29 -9.96
CA ALA A 105 -3.17 11.31 -9.88
C ALA A 105 -3.68 12.75 -10.13
N GLY A 106 -4.99 12.96 -10.23
CA GLY A 106 -5.61 14.29 -10.34
C GLY A 106 -5.68 14.84 -11.77
N TYR A 107 -5.75 13.97 -12.79
CA TYR A 107 -6.00 14.39 -14.17
C TYR A 107 -7.42 14.94 -14.34
N ASN A 108 -7.53 16.05 -15.05
CA ASN A 108 -8.79 16.69 -15.40
C ASN A 108 -8.83 16.96 -16.92
N PRO A 109 -9.78 16.37 -17.68
CA PRO A 109 -9.89 16.56 -19.12
C PRO A 109 -10.33 17.96 -19.54
N TYR A 110 -10.69 18.84 -18.60
CA TYR A 110 -11.03 20.25 -18.82
C TYR A 110 -9.89 21.23 -18.49
N LEU A 111 -8.70 20.75 -18.10
CA LEU A 111 -7.50 21.58 -17.97
C LEU A 111 -6.62 21.47 -19.21
N GLU A 112 -6.13 22.61 -19.70
CA GLU A 112 -5.19 22.67 -20.82
C GLU A 112 -3.82 22.07 -20.45
N ASP A 113 -3.32 22.35 -19.24
CA ASP A 113 -2.16 21.67 -18.66
C ASP A 113 -2.56 20.61 -17.63
N ASN A 114 -1.89 19.46 -17.70
CA ASN A 114 -1.97 18.37 -16.74
C ASN A 114 -0.55 17.88 -16.30
N SER A 115 0.46 18.74 -16.40
CA SER A 115 1.86 18.39 -16.10
C SER A 115 2.10 17.98 -14.64
N HIS A 116 1.25 18.41 -13.71
CA HIS A 116 1.26 17.92 -12.32
C HIS A 116 1.03 16.39 -12.26
N VAL A 117 0.13 15.85 -13.09
CA VAL A 117 -0.13 14.41 -13.18
C VAL A 117 1.12 13.67 -13.63
N LYS A 118 1.83 14.21 -14.63
CA LYS A 118 3.10 13.64 -15.11
C LYS A 118 4.17 13.65 -14.02
N ALA A 119 4.28 14.74 -13.24
CA ALA A 119 5.19 14.82 -12.11
C ALA A 119 4.87 13.78 -11.01
N ILE A 120 3.58 13.62 -10.68
CA ILE A 120 3.08 12.62 -9.71
C ILE A 120 3.37 11.19 -10.18
N LEU A 121 3.19 10.90 -11.47
CA LEU A 121 3.36 9.55 -12.03
C LEU A 121 4.82 9.18 -12.34
N THR A 122 5.68 10.15 -12.66
CA THR A 122 7.09 9.91 -13.07
C THR A 122 8.14 10.31 -12.03
N GLY A 123 7.73 10.90 -10.90
CA GLY A 123 8.62 11.23 -9.79
C GLY A 123 9.68 12.28 -10.13
N LYS A 124 9.40 13.22 -11.04
CA LYS A 124 10.30 14.32 -11.41
C LYS A 124 9.64 15.69 -11.20
N PRO A 125 10.34 16.69 -10.65
CA PRO A 125 9.82 18.04 -10.53
C PRO A 125 9.70 18.71 -11.92
N VAL A 126 8.74 19.63 -12.04
CA VAL A 126 8.62 20.52 -13.20
C VAL A 126 9.53 21.73 -12.99
N VAL A 127 10.49 21.93 -13.89
CA VAL A 127 11.27 23.17 -13.94
C VAL A 127 10.42 24.21 -14.67
N LYS A 128 10.08 25.31 -14.00
CA LYS A 128 9.69 26.54 -14.69
C LYS A 128 10.97 27.28 -15.08
N GLN A 129 11.11 27.59 -16.36
CA GLN A 129 12.10 28.57 -16.80
C GLN A 129 11.62 29.97 -16.42
N VAL A 130 12.55 30.81 -15.97
CA VAL A 130 12.40 32.26 -15.83
C VAL A 130 13.63 32.84 -16.53
N GLU A 131 13.43 33.83 -17.39
CA GLU A 131 14.49 34.34 -18.26
C GLU A 131 15.42 35.33 -17.54
N ASN A 132 16.62 35.51 -18.11
CA ASN A 132 17.73 36.24 -17.49
C ASN A 132 17.50 37.76 -17.44
N LEU A 133 18.06 38.40 -16.41
CA LEU A 133 18.73 39.68 -16.53
C LEU A 133 20.11 39.58 -15.84
N GLU A 134 21.16 40.01 -16.54
CA GLU A 134 22.58 39.91 -16.11
C GLU A 134 23.15 41.29 -15.72
N VAL A 135 24.48 41.36 -15.47
CA VAL A 135 25.33 42.58 -15.47
C VAL A 135 25.14 43.51 -14.25
N THR A 136 26.16 43.90 -13.45
CA THR A 136 27.60 43.57 -13.33
C THR A 136 28.13 43.98 -11.93
N THR A 137 29.31 43.49 -11.54
CA THR A 137 30.27 44.26 -10.70
C THR A 137 31.58 44.46 -11.49
N PRO A 138 32.41 45.49 -11.16
CA PRO A 138 33.62 45.17 -10.39
C PRO A 138 34.19 46.29 -9.45
N ILE A 139 34.61 45.87 -8.25
CA ILE A 139 35.96 46.00 -7.63
C ILE A 139 36.70 47.37 -7.66
N VAL A 140 37.18 47.88 -6.49
CA VAL A 140 38.62 48.24 -6.21
C VAL A 140 38.91 48.76 -4.76
N ARG A 141 39.87 48.09 -4.09
CA ARG A 141 40.85 48.48 -3.02
C ARG A 141 40.49 49.33 -1.78
N LYS A 142 40.46 48.63 -0.63
CA LYS A 142 41.19 48.84 0.66
C LYS A 142 41.90 50.18 0.97
N GLN A 143 41.73 50.64 2.23
CA GLN A 143 42.82 51.03 3.15
C GLN A 143 42.58 50.44 4.57
N VAL A 144 43.43 50.79 5.55
CA VAL A 144 43.72 50.08 6.83
C VAL A 144 43.98 51.17 7.91
N VAL A 145 43.77 51.09 9.23
CA VAL A 145 43.78 49.98 10.24
C VAL A 145 42.44 49.93 11.03
N GLU A 146 42.21 49.45 12.27
CA GLU A 146 43.06 49.01 13.43
C GLU A 146 42.43 47.78 14.17
N ASN A 147 42.92 47.45 15.37
CA ASN A 147 42.68 46.18 16.07
C ASN A 147 41.62 46.25 17.19
N THR A 148 40.75 45.24 17.27
CA THR A 148 40.38 44.51 18.52
C THR A 148 39.67 43.21 18.11
N PRO A 149 40.04 42.03 18.66
CA PRO A 149 39.47 40.75 18.22
C PRO A 149 38.10 40.48 18.87
N LEU A 150 37.02 40.70 18.11
CA LEU A 150 35.73 40.08 18.37
C LEU A 150 35.53 38.93 17.39
N ILE A 151 35.35 37.71 17.92
CA ILE A 151 35.00 36.54 17.13
C ILE A 151 33.53 36.69 16.71
N LEU A 152 33.32 37.28 15.54
CA LEU A 152 32.05 37.17 14.84
C LEU A 152 31.84 35.69 14.51
N LYS A 153 30.74 35.12 15.02
CA LYS A 153 30.20 33.91 14.42
C LYS A 153 29.73 34.27 13.01
N GLU A 154 29.99 33.38 12.06
CA GLU A 154 29.45 33.51 10.71
C GLU A 154 27.92 33.47 10.76
N ASP A 155 27.25 34.24 9.90
CA ASP A 155 25.79 34.26 9.81
C ASP A 155 25.27 32.92 9.26
N GLU A 156 25.03 31.96 10.17
CA GLU A 156 24.35 30.70 9.87
C GLU A 156 22.99 31.01 9.21
N ALA A 157 22.88 30.72 7.91
CA ALA A 157 21.71 31.05 7.12
C ALA A 157 20.45 30.41 7.74
N ILE A 158 19.49 31.23 8.16
CA ILE A 158 18.32 30.77 8.92
C ILE A 158 17.47 29.83 8.05
N ILE A 159 17.57 28.52 8.32
CA ILE A 159 16.85 27.50 7.57
C ILE A 159 15.35 27.57 7.89
N THR A 160 14.55 27.85 6.86
CA THR A 160 13.10 28.00 6.98
C THR A 160 12.41 26.66 7.21
N LEU A 161 11.14 26.72 7.62
CA LEU A 161 10.26 25.57 7.69
C LEU A 161 10.09 24.87 6.33
N GLU A 162 10.02 25.62 5.22
CA GLU A 162 9.98 25.00 3.89
C GLU A 162 11.31 24.33 3.50
N ASP A 163 12.45 24.96 3.77
CA ASP A 163 13.76 24.39 3.46
C ASP A 163 14.05 23.12 4.28
N ALA A 164 13.79 23.15 5.59
CA ALA A 164 13.93 21.99 6.46
C ALA A 164 13.04 20.82 6.02
N LYS A 165 11.81 21.10 5.59
CA LYS A 165 10.87 20.13 4.99
C LYS A 165 11.45 19.52 3.72
N LYS A 166 12.00 20.35 2.83
CA LYS A 166 12.61 19.94 1.56
C LYS A 166 13.87 19.08 1.76
N ILE A 167 14.85 19.57 2.53
CA ILE A 167 16.12 18.87 2.86
C ILE A 167 15.84 17.44 3.34
N VAL A 168 14.92 17.29 4.29
CA VAL A 168 14.60 15.97 4.85
C VAL A 168 13.82 15.11 3.87
N LEU A 169 12.87 15.65 3.10
CA LEU A 169 12.12 14.84 2.12
C LEU A 169 13.02 14.34 0.99
N ASP A 170 13.84 15.20 0.40
CA ASP A 170 14.78 14.86 -0.68
C ASP A 170 15.82 13.81 -0.22
N THR A 171 16.27 13.91 1.03
CA THR A 171 17.19 12.94 1.66
C THR A 171 16.49 11.61 1.92
N LYS A 172 15.30 11.64 2.53
CA LYS A 172 14.56 10.42 2.89
C LYS A 172 13.98 9.70 1.69
N GLU A 173 13.77 10.34 0.54
CA GLU A 173 13.37 9.66 -0.70
C GLU A 173 14.47 8.72 -1.21
N LYS A 174 15.74 9.14 -1.12
CA LYS A 174 16.91 8.34 -1.51
C LYS A 174 17.20 7.19 -0.53
N VAL A 175 16.90 7.39 0.76
CA VAL A 175 17.23 6.42 1.84
C VAL A 175 16.07 5.45 2.14
N LEU A 176 14.81 5.87 2.00
CA LEU A 176 13.65 5.04 2.35
C LEU A 176 13.02 4.41 1.10
N ASN A 177 13.02 3.08 1.06
CA ASN A 177 12.31 2.29 0.05
C ASN A 177 10.85 2.75 -0.22
N ASN A 178 10.35 2.45 -1.42
CA ASN A 178 9.09 2.91 -2.00
C ASN A 178 7.82 2.58 -1.17
N ASN A 179 7.88 1.65 -0.21
CA ASN A 179 6.76 1.35 0.72
C ASN A 179 6.82 2.13 2.04
N SER A 180 7.98 2.72 2.35
CA SER A 180 8.26 3.52 3.56
C SER A 180 8.17 5.02 3.27
N PHE A 181 8.83 5.51 2.20
CA PHE A 181 8.89 6.95 1.93
C PHE A 181 7.51 7.64 1.80
N PRO A 182 6.52 7.10 1.06
CA PRO A 182 5.21 7.76 0.97
C PRO A 182 4.48 7.90 2.32
N LYS A 183 4.71 6.95 3.25
CA LYS A 183 4.11 6.97 4.60
C LYS A 183 4.81 7.96 5.52
N PHE A 184 6.12 8.13 5.36
CA PHE A 184 6.89 9.17 6.02
C PHE A 184 6.45 10.55 5.50
N ARG A 185 6.57 10.80 4.19
CA ARG A 185 6.17 12.06 3.51
C ARG A 185 4.74 12.46 3.84
N SER A 186 3.79 11.53 3.83
CA SER A 186 2.40 11.79 4.22
C SER A 186 2.25 12.31 5.65
N ARG A 187 3.04 11.80 6.62
CA ARG A 187 2.99 12.27 8.02
C ARG A 187 3.74 13.57 8.26
N ILE A 188 4.83 13.81 7.53
CA ILE A 188 5.51 15.12 7.55
C ILE A 188 4.55 16.18 6.98
N ASN A 189 3.90 15.93 5.84
CA ASN A 189 2.89 16.84 5.29
C ASN A 189 1.69 17.08 6.23
N GLN A 190 1.25 16.07 7.00
CA GLN A 190 0.21 16.25 8.04
C GLN A 190 0.70 17.13 9.21
N PHE A 191 1.96 16.99 9.61
CA PHE A 191 2.56 17.84 10.65
C PHE A 191 2.71 19.28 10.19
N TYR A 192 3.24 19.50 8.99
CA TYR A 192 3.40 20.84 8.41
C TYR A 192 2.06 21.54 8.18
N ARG A 193 1.02 20.82 7.72
CA ARG A 193 -0.33 21.39 7.68
C ARG A 193 -0.81 21.81 9.08
N TRP A 194 -0.60 20.97 10.09
CA TRP A 194 -0.99 21.31 11.46
C TRP A 194 -0.20 22.52 12.01
N LEU A 195 1.09 22.69 11.65
CA LEU A 195 1.85 23.90 11.97
C LEU A 195 1.18 25.15 11.37
N TYR A 196 0.81 25.13 10.08
CA TYR A 196 0.15 26.26 9.43
C TYR A 196 -1.30 26.49 9.94
N GLU A 197 -1.98 25.43 10.41
CA GLU A 197 -3.26 25.52 11.15
C GLU A 197 -3.10 26.11 12.57
N ASN A 198 -1.87 26.34 13.05
CA ASN A 198 -1.53 26.81 14.40
C ASN A 198 -0.46 27.93 14.34
N ASP A 199 -0.69 28.92 13.46
CA ASP A 199 0.01 30.21 13.35
C ASP A 199 1.49 30.21 12.89
N TYR A 200 2.06 29.05 12.51
CA TYR A 200 3.37 28.99 11.85
C TYR A 200 3.27 29.29 10.34
N LYS A 201 4.35 29.82 9.75
CA LYS A 201 4.47 30.16 8.32
C LYS A 201 5.61 29.38 7.66
N GLU A 202 5.58 29.28 6.33
CA GLU A 202 6.64 28.59 5.56
C GLU A 202 8.02 29.26 5.69
N THR A 203 8.05 30.58 5.94
CA THR A 203 9.24 31.40 6.16
C THR A 203 9.82 31.35 7.57
N ASP A 204 9.13 30.76 8.56
CA ASP A 204 9.61 30.78 9.94
C ASP A 204 10.80 29.84 10.12
N SER A 205 11.72 30.15 11.05
CA SER A 205 12.85 29.27 11.38
C SER A 205 12.37 27.91 11.88
N ILE A 206 13.02 26.83 11.42
CA ILE A 206 12.81 25.47 11.92
C ILE A 206 13.04 25.34 13.44
N GLU A 207 13.88 26.19 14.04
CA GLU A 207 14.13 26.21 15.48
C GLU A 207 12.90 26.58 16.32
N ALA A 208 11.91 27.28 15.74
CA ALA A 208 10.64 27.59 16.40
C ALA A 208 9.81 26.32 16.70
N VAL A 209 10.12 25.19 16.05
CA VAL A 209 9.48 23.89 16.30
C VAL A 209 10.23 23.16 17.42
N ASN A 210 9.66 23.22 18.62
CA ASN A 210 10.24 22.62 19.82
C ASN A 210 9.42 21.43 20.36
N LYS A 211 9.87 20.87 21.48
CA LYS A 211 9.24 19.69 22.13
C LYS A 211 7.77 19.92 22.50
N LYS A 212 7.35 21.14 22.87
CA LYS A 212 5.96 21.49 23.20
C LYS A 212 5.08 21.40 21.94
N THR A 213 5.51 22.04 20.85
CA THR A 213 4.87 22.01 19.52
C THR A 213 4.63 20.58 19.04
N VAL A 214 5.66 19.72 19.10
CA VAL A 214 5.52 18.31 18.70
C VAL A 214 4.62 17.51 19.65
N ILE A 215 4.62 17.80 20.96
CA ILE A 215 3.67 17.15 21.89
C ILE A 215 2.22 17.57 21.58
N GLN A 216 1.95 18.84 21.27
CA GLN A 216 0.63 19.33 20.90
C GLN A 216 0.11 18.61 19.64
N TYR A 217 0.89 18.56 18.56
CA TYR A 217 0.54 17.77 17.36
C TYR A 217 0.30 16.29 17.67
N LEU A 218 1.18 15.65 18.45
CA LEU A 218 1.01 14.24 18.79
C LEU A 218 -0.24 13.99 19.65
N ASN A 219 -0.72 14.99 20.40
CA ASN A 219 -1.98 14.91 21.13
C ASN A 219 -3.19 15.11 20.20
N THR A 220 -3.15 16.01 19.21
CA THR A 220 -4.24 16.12 18.22
C THR A 220 -4.34 14.86 17.35
N VAL A 221 -3.21 14.25 16.97
CA VAL A 221 -3.17 12.92 16.32
C VAL A 221 -3.74 11.82 17.23
N LEU A 222 -3.50 11.88 18.55
CA LEU A 222 -4.07 10.92 19.50
C LEU A 222 -5.60 11.04 19.55
N GLN A 223 -6.10 12.25 19.76
CA GLN A 223 -7.53 12.58 19.86
C GLN A 223 -8.28 12.21 18.57
N LYS A 224 -7.70 12.50 17.40
CA LYS A 224 -8.31 12.18 16.09
C LYS A 224 -8.17 10.71 15.67
N THR A 225 -7.28 9.90 16.28
CA THR A 225 -7.01 8.53 15.80
C THR A 225 -6.76 7.47 16.88
N SER A 226 -5.50 7.22 17.28
CA SER A 226 -5.15 6.13 18.21
C SER A 226 -3.72 6.24 18.77
N PRO A 227 -3.43 5.62 19.93
CA PRO A 227 -2.06 5.50 20.46
C PRO A 227 -1.06 4.91 19.47
N ARG A 228 -1.48 3.95 18.63
CA ARG A 228 -0.64 3.34 17.59
C ARG A 228 -0.27 4.34 16.51
N ASN A 229 -1.23 5.09 15.96
CA ASN A 229 -0.92 6.08 14.92
C ASN A 229 -0.11 7.26 15.48
N ARG A 230 -0.44 7.73 16.69
CA ARG A 230 0.35 8.73 17.43
C ARG A 230 1.80 8.29 17.62
N ASN A 231 2.05 7.04 18.00
CA ASN A 231 3.41 6.50 18.11
C ASN A 231 4.14 6.37 16.77
N ASN A 232 3.42 6.09 15.68
CA ASN A 232 3.99 6.09 14.33
C ASN A 232 4.41 7.51 13.93
N SER A 233 3.53 8.51 14.10
CA SER A 233 3.85 9.92 13.87
C SER A 233 5.04 10.40 14.71
N ARG A 234 5.11 9.99 15.99
CA ARG A 234 6.26 10.26 16.89
C ARG A 234 7.55 9.52 16.48
N THR A 235 7.45 8.48 15.66
CA THR A 235 8.62 7.76 15.13
C THR A 235 9.10 8.43 13.85
N ASP A 236 8.19 8.76 12.93
CA ASP A 236 8.51 9.45 11.68
C ASP A 236 9.01 10.88 11.94
N LEU A 237 8.37 11.67 12.83
CA LEU A 237 8.92 12.96 13.28
C LEU A 237 10.26 12.82 14.02
N GLY A 238 10.46 11.70 14.72
CA GLY A 238 11.74 11.39 15.34
C GLY A 238 12.84 11.24 14.29
N SER A 239 12.56 10.57 13.16
CA SER A 239 13.50 10.42 12.05
C SER A 239 13.60 11.68 11.15
N PHE A 240 12.60 12.57 11.19
CA PHE A 240 12.64 13.88 10.55
C PHE A 240 13.64 14.80 11.27
N ILE A 241 13.44 15.01 12.58
CA ILE A 241 14.35 15.83 13.39
C ILE A 241 15.75 15.22 13.43
N GLU A 242 15.88 13.88 13.44
CA GLU A 242 17.21 13.23 13.34
C GLU A 242 17.96 13.70 12.10
N THR A 243 17.34 13.77 10.92
CA THR A 243 18.06 14.16 9.69
C THR A 243 18.30 15.66 9.56
N LEU A 244 17.65 16.49 10.36
CA LEU A 244 18.10 17.86 10.56
C LEU A 244 19.36 17.92 11.44
N VAL A 245 19.47 17.05 12.46
CA VAL A 245 20.70 16.89 13.25
C VAL A 245 21.83 16.28 12.40
N ASP A 246 21.52 15.27 11.57
CA ASP A 246 22.48 14.62 10.65
C ASP A 246 23.00 15.57 9.53
N ASN A 247 22.46 16.79 9.42
CA ASN A 247 22.87 17.84 8.48
C ASN A 247 23.21 19.16 9.21
N ASP A 248 23.52 19.10 10.51
CA ASP A 248 23.88 20.22 11.39
C ASP A 248 22.85 21.36 11.54
N VAL A 249 21.66 21.22 10.97
CA VAL A 249 20.53 22.18 11.02
C VAL A 249 19.91 22.29 12.43
N LEU A 250 20.04 21.26 13.26
CA LEU A 250 19.53 21.26 14.64
C LEU A 250 20.49 20.55 15.58
N GLN A 251 20.77 21.13 16.75
CA GLN A 251 21.77 20.60 17.67
C GLN A 251 21.34 19.32 18.42
N THR A 252 20.03 19.08 18.67
CA THR A 252 19.58 17.84 19.33
C THR A 252 18.20 17.33 18.91
N ASN A 253 18.04 16.00 18.79
CA ASN A 253 16.74 15.37 18.57
C ASN A 253 15.90 15.29 19.87
N PHE A 254 15.17 16.37 20.16
CA PHE A 254 14.27 16.45 21.31
C PHE A 254 13.06 15.49 21.24
N VAL A 255 12.69 14.98 20.05
CA VAL A 255 11.56 14.04 19.87
C VAL A 255 11.87 12.66 20.47
N LYS A 256 13.16 12.25 20.49
CA LYS A 256 13.61 11.07 21.26
C LYS A 256 13.15 11.13 22.73
N LYS A 257 13.16 12.32 23.34
CA LYS A 257 12.78 12.57 24.75
C LYS A 257 11.26 12.51 25.02
N ILE A 258 10.42 12.17 24.04
CA ILE A 258 8.97 11.94 24.20
C ILE A 258 8.71 10.43 24.39
N LYS A 259 7.99 10.01 25.44
CA LYS A 259 7.65 8.59 25.65
C LYS A 259 6.63 8.09 24.63
N LYS A 260 6.74 6.81 24.22
CA LYS A 260 5.71 6.09 23.45
C LYS A 260 4.55 5.72 24.38
N LEU A 261 3.32 5.69 23.87
CA LEU A 261 2.14 5.20 24.63
C LEU A 261 1.97 3.69 24.45
N THR A 262 1.40 3.00 25.44
CA THR A 262 0.96 1.61 25.27
C THR A 262 -0.20 1.56 24.27
N ALA A 263 -0.17 0.59 23.36
CA ALA A 263 -1.21 0.42 22.34
C ALA A 263 -1.59 -1.06 22.22
N LYS A 264 -2.79 -1.44 22.67
CA LYS A 264 -3.33 -2.78 22.46
C LYS A 264 -3.39 -3.06 20.94
N ALA A 265 -2.92 -4.23 20.52
CA ALA A 265 -2.99 -4.64 19.13
C ALA A 265 -4.38 -5.25 18.84
N LYS A 266 -5.10 -4.71 17.85
CA LYS A 266 -6.07 -5.54 17.13
C LYS A 266 -5.27 -6.67 16.46
N ARG A 267 -5.57 -7.91 16.83
CA ARG A 267 -5.04 -9.14 16.22
C ARG A 267 -6.07 -9.64 15.19
N ASN A 268 -5.61 -10.30 14.13
CA ASN A 268 -6.57 -10.99 13.26
C ASN A 268 -7.09 -12.23 13.98
N LYS A 269 -8.37 -12.58 13.79
CA LYS A 269 -8.94 -13.82 14.30
C LYS A 269 -8.55 -15.00 13.41
N SER A 270 -8.43 -16.19 14.00
CA SER A 270 -8.45 -17.47 13.29
C SER A 270 -9.90 -17.88 12.99
N TYR A 271 -10.11 -18.75 12.01
CA TYR A 271 -11.41 -19.38 11.74
C TYR A 271 -11.58 -20.62 12.63
N ASN A 272 -12.82 -21.07 12.87
CA ASN A 272 -13.04 -22.46 13.28
C ASN A 272 -13.00 -23.38 12.04
N SER A 273 -12.98 -24.71 12.23
CA SER A 273 -12.77 -25.67 11.14
C SER A 273 -13.94 -25.71 10.13
N GLU A 274 -15.17 -25.53 10.60
CA GLU A 274 -16.38 -25.42 9.77
C GLU A 274 -16.32 -24.16 8.88
N GLN A 275 -16.13 -22.99 9.48
CA GLN A 275 -15.91 -21.72 8.76
C GLN A 275 -14.77 -21.82 7.75
N LEU A 276 -13.63 -22.41 8.12
CA LEU A 276 -12.50 -22.57 7.20
C LEU A 276 -12.85 -23.45 6.00
N ASN A 277 -13.59 -24.53 6.22
CA ASN A 277 -14.07 -25.43 5.17
C ASN A 277 -15.05 -24.70 4.23
N ASP A 278 -16.08 -24.06 4.77
CA ASP A 278 -17.12 -23.41 3.97
C ASP A 278 -16.57 -22.24 3.16
N ILE A 279 -15.69 -21.43 3.77
CA ILE A 279 -14.96 -20.36 3.09
C ILE A 279 -14.10 -20.93 1.95
N LYS A 280 -13.42 -22.07 2.15
CA LYS A 280 -12.65 -22.74 1.08
C LYS A 280 -13.54 -23.29 -0.03
N ILE A 281 -14.68 -23.91 0.27
CA ILE A 281 -15.64 -24.41 -0.73
C ILE A 281 -16.19 -23.25 -1.56
N TYR A 282 -16.71 -22.22 -0.89
CA TYR A 282 -17.26 -21.03 -1.56
C TYR A 282 -16.23 -20.33 -2.45
N MET A 283 -14.97 -20.19 -1.99
CA MET A 283 -13.89 -19.65 -2.82
C MET A 283 -13.54 -20.57 -4.00
N LYS A 284 -13.47 -21.89 -3.80
CA LYS A 284 -13.18 -22.86 -4.88
C LYS A 284 -14.19 -22.76 -6.02
N GLU A 285 -15.46 -22.48 -5.71
CA GLU A 285 -16.54 -22.35 -6.70
C GLU A 285 -16.62 -20.95 -7.33
N ASN A 286 -16.53 -19.90 -6.52
CA ASN A 286 -16.83 -18.52 -6.95
C ASN A 286 -15.57 -17.72 -7.34
N ASP A 287 -14.40 -18.07 -6.81
CA ASP A 287 -13.11 -17.43 -7.14
C ASP A 287 -11.93 -18.43 -7.01
N PRO A 288 -11.76 -19.35 -7.98
CA PRO A 288 -10.71 -20.38 -7.93
C PRO A 288 -9.28 -19.81 -7.81
N ILE A 289 -9.05 -18.60 -8.30
CA ILE A 289 -7.73 -17.93 -8.23
C ILE A 289 -7.46 -17.43 -6.81
N LEU A 290 -8.48 -16.88 -6.14
CA LEU A 290 -8.40 -16.53 -4.72
C LEU A 290 -8.28 -17.79 -3.86
N SER A 291 -8.98 -18.88 -4.20
CA SER A 291 -8.83 -20.17 -3.50
C SER A 291 -7.38 -20.67 -3.56
N LEU A 292 -6.78 -20.74 -4.76
CA LEU A 292 -5.38 -21.17 -4.92
C LEU A 292 -4.40 -20.19 -4.26
N PHE A 293 -4.68 -18.88 -4.28
CA PHE A 293 -3.88 -17.89 -3.55
C PHE A 293 -3.92 -18.12 -2.03
N VAL A 294 -5.09 -18.46 -1.48
CA VAL A 294 -5.25 -18.83 -0.06
C VAL A 294 -4.57 -20.17 0.23
N ASP A 295 -4.61 -21.13 -0.68
CA ASP A 295 -3.90 -22.40 -0.52
C ASP A 295 -2.37 -22.20 -0.42
N PHE A 296 -1.78 -21.26 -1.18
CA PHE A 296 -0.37 -20.86 -1.01
C PHE A 296 -0.09 -20.19 0.35
N VAL A 297 -1.03 -19.44 0.92
CA VAL A 297 -0.94 -18.89 2.27
C VAL A 297 -1.02 -19.99 3.33
N CYS A 298 -1.95 -20.94 3.16
CA CYS A 298 -2.21 -22.07 4.06
C CYS A 298 -1.05 -23.07 4.09
N TYR A 299 -0.76 -23.71 2.95
CA TYR A 299 0.12 -24.88 2.87
C TYR A 299 1.59 -24.52 2.62
N GLY A 300 1.85 -23.41 1.90
CA GLY A 300 3.20 -22.82 1.84
C GLY A 300 3.59 -22.07 3.12
N PHE A 301 2.65 -21.86 4.06
CA PHE A 301 2.79 -21.00 5.23
C PHE A 301 3.37 -19.61 4.89
N LEU A 302 2.92 -19.03 3.78
CA LEU A 302 3.42 -17.75 3.25
C LEU A 302 2.60 -16.57 3.76
N ARG A 303 3.22 -15.39 3.85
CA ARG A 303 2.45 -14.13 3.99
C ARG A 303 1.79 -13.81 2.63
N PRO A 304 0.59 -13.20 2.58
CA PRO A 304 -0.01 -12.76 1.31
C PRO A 304 0.92 -11.87 0.45
N MET A 305 1.80 -11.08 1.07
CA MET A 305 2.84 -10.30 0.38
C MET A 305 3.95 -11.14 -0.27
N GLU A 306 4.25 -12.32 0.27
CA GLU A 306 5.23 -13.26 -0.28
C GLU A 306 4.60 -14.02 -1.45
N VAL A 307 3.34 -14.45 -1.33
CA VAL A 307 2.56 -15.03 -2.45
C VAL A 307 2.43 -14.03 -3.63
N CYS A 308 2.24 -12.74 -3.34
CA CYS A 308 2.20 -11.68 -4.37
C CYS A 308 3.55 -11.41 -5.09
N ARG A 309 4.67 -12.01 -4.66
CA ARG A 309 5.97 -11.92 -5.34
C ARG A 309 6.30 -13.13 -6.20
N LEU A 310 5.73 -14.29 -5.88
CA LEU A 310 6.07 -15.55 -6.54
C LEU A 310 5.94 -15.42 -8.06
N LYS A 311 6.96 -15.91 -8.76
CA LYS A 311 7.02 -16.05 -10.21
C LYS A 311 6.89 -17.50 -10.62
N VAL A 312 6.57 -17.72 -11.90
CA VAL A 312 6.57 -19.07 -12.49
C VAL A 312 7.95 -19.72 -12.35
N GLY A 313 9.03 -18.94 -12.50
CA GLY A 313 10.41 -19.42 -12.36
C GLY A 313 10.86 -19.74 -10.93
N ASP A 314 10.11 -19.31 -9.91
CA ASP A 314 10.43 -19.59 -8.51
C ASP A 314 9.99 -21.00 -8.08
N LEU A 315 9.19 -21.69 -8.91
CA LEU A 315 8.68 -23.04 -8.67
C LEU A 315 9.55 -24.08 -9.42
N ASN A 316 10.08 -25.04 -8.68
CA ASN A 316 10.82 -26.18 -9.20
C ASN A 316 10.10 -27.48 -8.83
N PHE A 317 9.37 -28.02 -9.80
CA PHE A 317 8.59 -29.25 -9.65
C PHE A 317 9.42 -30.54 -9.75
N LYS A 318 10.72 -30.48 -10.11
CA LYS A 318 11.59 -31.66 -10.06
C LYS A 318 12.00 -31.98 -8.63
N ASP A 319 12.38 -30.94 -7.89
CA ASP A 319 12.84 -31.05 -6.50
C ASP A 319 11.72 -30.75 -5.48
N MET A 320 10.48 -30.54 -5.95
CA MET A 320 9.30 -30.11 -5.17
C MET A 320 9.60 -28.91 -4.25
N LYS A 321 10.22 -27.87 -4.80
CA LYS A 321 10.68 -26.66 -4.09
C LYS A 321 10.13 -25.36 -4.67
N MET A 322 9.89 -24.39 -3.80
CA MET A 322 9.61 -22.99 -4.16
C MET A 322 10.66 -22.05 -3.55
N GLN A 323 11.04 -21.02 -4.28
CA GLN A 323 11.91 -19.94 -3.81
C GLN A 323 11.08 -18.73 -3.36
N VAL A 324 11.32 -18.26 -2.14
CA VAL A 324 10.47 -17.29 -1.45
C VAL A 324 11.28 -16.07 -1.01
N GLN A 325 11.00 -14.92 -1.63
CA GLN A 325 11.67 -13.67 -1.29
C GLN A 325 10.90 -12.86 -0.24
N ALA A 326 11.42 -12.82 0.99
CA ALA A 326 11.00 -11.85 2.00
C ALA A 326 11.65 -10.48 1.73
N LYS A 327 10.96 -9.39 2.07
CA LYS A 327 11.43 -8.03 1.78
C LYS A 327 12.78 -7.75 2.44
N ASN A 328 13.77 -7.33 1.65
CA ASN A 328 15.13 -7.02 2.06
C ASN A 328 15.80 -8.17 2.86
N LYS A 329 15.55 -9.42 2.47
CA LYS A 329 16.20 -10.61 3.03
C LYS A 329 16.64 -11.55 1.91
N ALA A 330 17.59 -12.44 2.22
CA ALA A 330 17.94 -13.54 1.35
C ALA A 330 16.70 -14.38 0.97
N VAL A 331 16.72 -14.94 -0.24
CA VAL A 331 15.74 -15.91 -0.69
C VAL A 331 15.76 -17.13 0.23
N LYS A 332 14.59 -17.63 0.62
CA LYS A 332 14.45 -18.90 1.32
C LYS A 332 13.88 -19.95 0.37
N GLU A 333 14.44 -21.15 0.36
CA GLU A 333 13.73 -22.30 -0.19
C GLU A 333 12.62 -22.78 0.78
N LYS A 334 11.55 -23.32 0.22
CA LYS A 334 10.53 -24.12 0.91
C LYS A 334 10.15 -25.32 0.05
N ILE A 335 9.69 -26.39 0.69
CA ILE A 335 9.02 -27.50 -0.01
C ILE A 335 7.67 -27.01 -0.56
N ILE A 336 7.26 -27.52 -1.72
CA ILE A 336 5.89 -27.47 -2.23
C ILE A 336 5.19 -28.74 -1.73
N PRO A 337 4.22 -28.67 -0.80
CA PRO A 337 3.46 -29.85 -0.39
C PRO A 337 2.63 -30.39 -1.56
N GLU A 338 2.43 -31.70 -1.63
CA GLU A 338 1.64 -32.38 -2.69
C GLU A 338 0.22 -31.78 -2.79
N ILE A 339 -0.47 -31.61 -1.65
CA ILE A 339 -1.78 -30.93 -1.53
C ILE A 339 -1.84 -29.48 -2.10
N LEU A 340 -0.69 -28.85 -2.35
CA LEU A 340 -0.57 -27.56 -3.03
C LEU A 340 -0.18 -27.73 -4.51
N PHE A 341 0.66 -28.72 -4.83
CA PHE A 341 1.07 -29.06 -6.19
C PHE A 341 -0.11 -29.58 -7.03
N ASP A 342 -0.93 -30.49 -6.48
CA ASP A 342 -2.10 -31.09 -7.15
C ASP A 342 -3.18 -30.07 -7.55
N LYS A 343 -3.08 -28.85 -7.02
CA LYS A 343 -3.98 -27.72 -7.29
C LYS A 343 -3.41 -26.71 -8.30
N LEU A 344 -2.16 -26.86 -8.71
CA LEU A 344 -1.55 -26.00 -9.73
C LEU A 344 -1.99 -26.45 -11.14
N PRO A 345 -2.34 -25.50 -12.03
CA PRO A 345 -2.39 -25.80 -13.46
C PRO A 345 -0.97 -26.01 -14.00
N ASP A 346 -0.84 -26.69 -15.15
CA ASP A 346 0.45 -26.78 -15.82
C ASP A 346 1.03 -25.39 -16.12
N LEU A 347 2.28 -25.17 -15.72
CA LEU A 347 3.05 -23.94 -15.93
C LEU A 347 4.19 -24.13 -16.94
N SER A 348 4.39 -25.33 -17.51
CA SER A 348 5.53 -25.70 -18.35
C SER A 348 5.75 -24.74 -19.53
N ALA A 349 4.66 -24.31 -20.16
CA ALA A 349 4.65 -23.40 -21.30
C ALA A 349 4.68 -21.90 -20.94
N LEU A 350 4.86 -21.54 -19.66
CA LEU A 350 4.77 -20.16 -19.19
C LEU A 350 6.15 -19.55 -18.93
N PRO A 351 6.45 -18.32 -19.40
CA PRO A 351 7.72 -17.65 -19.16
C PRO A 351 8.04 -17.49 -17.66
N LYS A 352 9.23 -17.95 -17.26
CA LYS A 352 9.71 -17.93 -15.86
C LYS A 352 9.61 -16.56 -15.17
N SER A 353 9.70 -15.46 -15.92
CA SER A 353 9.65 -14.08 -15.39
C SER A 353 8.24 -13.61 -15.00
N TYR A 354 7.19 -14.30 -15.46
CA TYR A 354 5.79 -13.95 -15.16
C TYR A 354 5.47 -14.12 -13.67
N ASP A 355 4.64 -13.23 -13.14
CA ASP A 355 4.04 -13.39 -11.81
C ASP A 355 3.15 -14.64 -11.80
N LEU A 356 3.32 -15.51 -10.79
CA LEU A 356 2.56 -16.75 -10.62
C LEU A 356 1.07 -16.45 -10.48
N PHE A 357 0.73 -15.44 -9.68
CA PHE A 357 -0.63 -14.92 -9.59
C PHE A 357 -0.74 -13.65 -10.44
N ASN A 358 -1.79 -13.58 -11.27
CA ASN A 358 -2.14 -12.41 -12.07
C ASN A 358 -3.59 -11.97 -11.73
N LEU A 359 -4.03 -10.83 -12.26
CA LEU A 359 -5.40 -10.34 -12.10
C LEU A 359 -6.46 -11.40 -12.44
N TRP A 360 -6.30 -12.10 -13.56
CA TRP A 360 -7.36 -12.92 -14.16
C TRP A 360 -6.98 -14.38 -14.43
N LYS A 361 -5.77 -14.80 -14.04
CA LYS A 361 -5.24 -16.16 -14.28
C LYS A 361 -4.01 -16.45 -13.42
N ILE A 362 -3.54 -17.70 -13.51
CA ILE A 362 -2.18 -18.09 -13.10
C ILE A 362 -1.20 -17.78 -14.25
N GLY A 363 0.01 -17.32 -13.90
CA GLY A 363 1.11 -16.98 -14.79
C GLY A 363 0.84 -15.81 -15.75
N GLY A 364 1.23 -14.59 -15.41
CA GLY A 364 1.17 -13.45 -16.34
C GLY A 364 2.01 -12.24 -15.90
N ILE A 365 2.26 -11.31 -16.82
CA ILE A 365 2.86 -10.00 -16.50
C ILE A 365 1.87 -9.21 -15.65
N TRP A 366 2.29 -8.77 -14.46
CA TRP A 366 1.51 -7.85 -13.63
C TRP A 366 2.39 -6.70 -13.15
N ASP A 367 2.56 -5.70 -14.01
CA ASP A 367 3.38 -4.52 -13.73
C ASP A 367 2.64 -3.51 -12.84
N VAL A 368 2.53 -3.85 -11.55
CA VAL A 368 2.01 -3.00 -10.49
C VAL A 368 2.79 -3.23 -9.20
N THR A 369 2.78 -2.27 -8.28
CA THR A 369 3.47 -2.42 -6.99
C THR A 369 2.94 -3.62 -6.19
N GLU A 370 3.83 -4.28 -5.43
CA GLU A 370 3.46 -5.40 -4.54
C GLU A 370 2.29 -5.04 -3.60
N ALA A 371 2.23 -3.78 -3.16
CA ALA A 371 1.20 -3.27 -2.28
C ALA A 371 -0.18 -3.27 -2.96
N SER A 372 -0.22 -2.97 -4.27
CA SER A 372 -1.40 -3.05 -5.13
C SER A 372 -1.79 -4.50 -5.43
N LYS A 373 -0.83 -5.41 -5.66
CA LYS A 373 -1.09 -6.86 -5.82
C LYS A 373 -1.80 -7.44 -4.60
N ARG A 374 -1.30 -7.15 -3.39
CA ARG A 374 -1.94 -7.54 -2.13
C ARG A 374 -3.31 -6.88 -1.96
N ASP A 375 -3.42 -5.57 -2.19
CA ASP A 375 -4.69 -4.84 -2.04
C ASP A 375 -5.80 -5.38 -2.95
N TYR A 376 -5.45 -5.79 -4.18
CA TYR A 376 -6.36 -6.48 -5.10
C TYR A 376 -6.91 -7.78 -4.50
N PHE A 377 -6.06 -8.66 -3.95
CA PHE A 377 -6.52 -9.87 -3.27
C PHE A 377 -7.30 -9.58 -1.99
N THR A 378 -6.95 -8.54 -1.22
CA THR A 378 -7.74 -8.08 -0.06
C THR A 378 -9.14 -7.64 -0.49
N LYS A 379 -9.27 -6.91 -1.60
CA LYS A 379 -10.55 -6.45 -2.16
C LYS A 379 -11.38 -7.60 -2.73
N ARG A 380 -10.76 -8.65 -3.29
CA ARG A 380 -11.46 -9.91 -3.67
C ARG A 380 -11.96 -10.65 -2.43
N PHE A 381 -11.09 -10.85 -1.43
CA PHE A 381 -11.47 -11.51 -0.19
C PHE A 381 -12.55 -10.76 0.60
N LYS A 382 -12.64 -9.42 0.49
CA LYS A 382 -13.76 -8.66 1.07
C LYS A 382 -15.12 -9.21 0.61
N LYS A 383 -15.28 -9.60 -0.66
CA LYS A 383 -16.55 -10.17 -1.16
C LYS A 383 -16.92 -11.48 -0.46
N VAL A 384 -15.93 -12.30 -0.13
CA VAL A 384 -16.10 -13.53 0.65
C VAL A 384 -16.49 -13.18 2.09
N LYS A 385 -15.82 -12.19 2.69
CA LYS A 385 -16.20 -11.69 4.03
C LYS A 385 -17.61 -11.13 4.10
N ASP A 386 -18.00 -10.34 3.10
CA ASP A 386 -19.33 -9.75 2.99
C ASP A 386 -20.41 -10.83 2.84
N HIS A 387 -20.11 -11.98 2.21
CA HIS A 387 -21.00 -13.15 2.13
C HIS A 387 -21.13 -13.89 3.47
N PHE A 388 -20.01 -14.15 4.17
CA PHE A 388 -19.98 -14.87 5.45
C PHE A 388 -20.16 -13.98 6.70
N GLY A 389 -20.54 -12.70 6.55
CA GLY A 389 -20.70 -11.76 7.67
C GLY A 389 -19.43 -11.43 8.47
N LEU A 390 -18.25 -11.68 7.90
CA LEU A 390 -16.97 -11.62 8.63
C LEU A 390 -16.49 -10.19 8.86
N ASN A 391 -16.29 -9.82 10.13
CA ASN A 391 -15.88 -8.48 10.55
C ASN A 391 -14.44 -8.09 10.11
N GLU A 392 -13.98 -6.90 10.50
CA GLU A 392 -12.64 -6.40 10.14
C GLU A 392 -11.45 -7.22 10.68
N ASP A 393 -11.63 -8.03 11.73
CA ASP A 393 -10.56 -8.86 12.32
C ASP A 393 -10.22 -10.09 11.45
N TYR A 394 -11.05 -10.42 10.45
CA TYR A 394 -10.77 -11.49 9.50
C TYR A 394 -10.11 -10.95 8.23
N GLY A 395 -9.11 -11.67 7.72
CA GLY A 395 -8.39 -11.27 6.50
C GLY A 395 -7.56 -12.39 5.91
N LEU A 396 -6.85 -12.11 4.81
CA LEU A 396 -6.00 -13.10 4.15
C LEU A 396 -4.91 -13.70 5.06
N TYR A 397 -4.53 -13.02 6.14
CA TYR A 397 -3.55 -13.54 7.10
C TYR A 397 -4.17 -14.47 8.18
N SER A 398 -5.49 -14.41 8.39
CA SER A 398 -6.25 -15.33 9.26
C SER A 398 -6.11 -16.79 8.83
N PHE A 399 -6.02 -17.04 7.51
CA PHE A 399 -5.79 -18.38 6.98
C PHE A 399 -4.47 -18.98 7.48
N ARG A 400 -3.38 -18.19 7.47
CA ARG A 400 -2.06 -18.61 7.97
C ARG A 400 -2.05 -18.81 9.48
N HIS A 401 -2.76 -17.97 10.24
CA HIS A 401 -2.93 -18.16 11.68
C HIS A 401 -3.64 -19.49 11.95
N THR A 402 -4.80 -19.71 11.31
CA THR A 402 -5.61 -20.93 11.46
C THR A 402 -4.82 -22.19 11.12
N THR A 403 -4.19 -22.27 9.94
CA THR A 403 -3.41 -23.47 9.57
C THR A 403 -2.14 -23.67 10.39
N THR A 404 -1.62 -22.63 11.04
CA THR A 404 -0.51 -22.82 12.00
C THR A 404 -1.02 -23.41 13.32
N SER A 405 -2.18 -23.00 13.81
CA SER A 405 -2.82 -23.61 14.99
C SER A 405 -3.25 -25.06 14.72
N GLU A 406 -3.84 -25.34 13.55
CA GLU A 406 -4.21 -26.69 13.11
C GLU A 406 -2.98 -27.60 13.02
N LEU A 407 -1.94 -27.20 12.27
CA LEU A 407 -0.71 -27.99 12.14
C LEU A 407 0.00 -28.17 13.48
N TYR A 408 0.00 -27.18 14.37
CA TYR A 408 0.56 -27.35 15.71
C TYR A 408 -0.16 -28.46 16.49
N ARG A 409 -1.50 -28.47 16.45
CA ARG A 409 -2.32 -29.47 17.14
C ARG A 409 -2.14 -30.86 16.56
N GLU A 410 -2.10 -31.01 15.24
CA GLU A 410 -1.83 -32.32 14.62
C GLU A 410 -0.41 -32.83 14.90
N LEU A 411 0.62 -31.96 14.83
CA LEU A 411 1.99 -32.34 15.22
C LEU A 411 2.06 -32.79 16.69
N SER A 412 1.28 -32.16 17.58
CA SER A 412 1.27 -32.47 19.02
C SER A 412 0.59 -33.81 19.34
N LYS A 413 -0.20 -34.39 18.42
CA LYS A 413 -0.80 -35.73 18.55
C LYS A 413 0.14 -36.87 18.14
N GLU A 414 1.31 -36.59 17.58
CA GLU A 414 2.26 -37.64 17.20
C GLU A 414 2.73 -38.43 18.45
N PRO A 415 2.83 -39.77 18.39
CA PRO A 415 3.31 -40.57 19.52
C PRO A 415 4.68 -40.12 20.03
N ASN A 416 4.81 -39.97 21.36
CA ASN A 416 6.01 -39.48 22.06
C ASN A 416 6.42 -38.02 21.72
N MET A 417 5.53 -37.21 21.14
CA MET A 417 5.83 -35.81 20.84
C MET A 417 5.86 -34.95 22.11
N SER A 418 7.01 -34.36 22.41
CA SER A 418 7.07 -33.26 23.41
C SER A 418 6.65 -31.92 22.77
N PRO A 419 6.09 -30.97 23.55
CA PRO A 419 5.74 -29.65 23.03
C PRO A 419 6.92 -28.92 22.35
N ASN A 420 8.15 -29.11 22.86
CA ASN A 420 9.36 -28.54 22.26
C ASN A 420 9.73 -29.20 20.92
N ALA A 421 9.48 -30.51 20.76
CA ALA A 421 9.66 -31.20 19.48
C ALA A 421 8.60 -30.77 18.44
N ALA A 422 7.33 -30.65 18.85
CA ALA A 422 6.25 -30.14 18.00
C ALA A 422 6.55 -28.71 17.51
N LYS A 423 6.94 -27.81 18.43
CA LYS A 423 7.37 -26.44 18.12
C LYS A 423 8.59 -26.42 17.20
N SER A 424 9.55 -27.33 17.38
CA SER A 424 10.74 -27.42 16.53
C SER A 424 10.40 -27.85 15.09
N LYS A 425 9.57 -28.89 14.90
CA LYS A 425 9.03 -29.27 13.57
C LYS A 425 8.28 -28.10 12.93
N LEU A 426 7.39 -27.46 13.69
CA LEU A 426 6.57 -26.34 13.21
C LEU A 426 7.41 -25.12 12.83
N MET A 427 8.51 -24.82 13.54
CA MET A 427 9.41 -23.70 13.24
C MET A 427 10.00 -23.82 11.83
N LEU A 428 10.44 -25.02 11.45
CA LEU A 428 10.99 -25.33 10.13
C LEU A 428 9.94 -25.10 9.02
N ILE A 429 8.75 -25.69 9.18
CA ILE A 429 7.65 -25.61 8.19
C ILE A 429 7.14 -24.16 8.03
N THR A 430 6.89 -23.48 9.14
CA THR A 430 6.36 -22.10 9.13
C THR A 430 7.42 -21.06 8.72
N GLY A 431 8.71 -21.37 8.88
CA GLY A 431 9.84 -20.53 8.47
C GLY A 431 10.21 -19.40 9.44
N HIS A 432 9.80 -19.50 10.70
CA HIS A 432 10.21 -18.59 11.79
C HIS A 432 11.73 -18.67 12.03
N SER A 433 12.32 -17.60 12.57
CA SER A 433 13.78 -17.45 12.68
C SER A 433 14.36 -17.81 14.06
N SER A 434 13.53 -18.04 15.07
CA SER A 434 13.92 -18.45 16.41
C SER A 434 12.70 -19.00 17.16
N MET A 435 12.94 -19.84 18.18
CA MET A 435 11.87 -20.45 18.98
C MET A 435 10.99 -19.38 19.65
N THR A 436 11.61 -18.38 20.29
CA THR A 436 10.92 -17.25 20.94
C THR A 436 9.98 -16.49 19.99
N ALA A 437 10.33 -16.40 18.70
CA ALA A 437 9.49 -15.76 17.68
C ALA A 437 8.30 -16.65 17.25
N LEU A 438 8.45 -17.98 17.30
CA LEU A 438 7.34 -18.91 17.12
C LEU A 438 6.42 -18.91 18.36
N GLU A 439 6.97 -19.05 19.57
CA GLU A 439 6.18 -19.07 20.82
C GLU A 439 5.36 -17.78 21.01
N SER A 440 5.97 -16.61 20.71
CA SER A 440 5.23 -15.34 20.69
C SER A 440 4.09 -15.35 19.68
N TYR A 441 4.27 -16.01 18.52
CA TYR A 441 3.25 -16.15 17.49
C TYR A 441 2.14 -17.13 17.88
N LEU A 442 2.48 -18.29 18.49
CA LEU A 442 1.53 -19.28 18.99
C LEU A 442 0.64 -18.71 20.11
N ARG A 443 1.23 -17.92 21.02
CA ARG A 443 0.51 -17.17 22.07
C ARG A 443 -0.29 -15.98 21.51
N ASP A 444 0.10 -15.42 20.38
CA ASP A 444 -0.69 -14.38 19.71
C ASP A 444 -1.98 -14.95 19.07
N ILE A 445 -1.97 -16.22 18.64
CA ILE A 445 -3.06 -16.88 17.88
C ILE A 445 -3.87 -17.93 18.66
N ASP A 446 -3.56 -18.14 19.94
CA ASP A 446 -4.23 -19.12 20.82
C ASP A 446 -4.14 -20.58 20.31
N ALA A 447 -2.96 -20.95 19.81
CA ALA A 447 -2.70 -22.30 19.28
C ALA A 447 -2.63 -23.37 20.37
N GLU A 448 -1.98 -23.03 21.49
CA GLU A 448 -1.72 -23.88 22.66
C GLU A 448 -2.93 -23.87 23.60
N LEU A 449 -3.73 -24.95 23.56
CA LEU A 449 -4.74 -25.27 24.57
C LEU A 449 -4.27 -26.48 25.40
N PRO A 450 -4.66 -26.57 26.69
CA PRO A 450 -4.48 -27.81 27.45
C PRO A 450 -5.38 -28.93 26.90
N GLU A 451 -5.01 -30.17 27.21
CA GLU A 451 -5.91 -31.33 27.10
C GLU A 451 -7.04 -31.25 28.15
N ASP A 452 -8.00 -32.16 28.11
CA ASP A 452 -9.10 -32.19 29.09
C ASP A 452 -8.60 -32.56 30.49
N PHE A 453 -8.37 -31.52 31.30
CA PHE A 453 -7.88 -31.60 32.67
C PHE A 453 -8.97 -31.95 33.69
N SER A 454 -10.20 -32.27 33.27
CA SER A 454 -11.28 -32.68 34.18
C SER A 454 -10.91 -33.91 35.03
N HIS A 455 -10.01 -34.76 34.53
CA HIS A 455 -9.47 -35.91 35.26
C HIS A 455 -8.54 -35.54 36.44
N PHE A 456 -8.13 -34.28 36.58
CA PHE A 456 -7.43 -33.74 37.76
C PHE A 456 -8.37 -33.04 38.76
N LEU A 457 -9.69 -33.01 38.48
CA LEU A 457 -10.69 -32.26 39.26
C LEU A 457 -11.76 -33.16 39.92
N ASN A 458 -11.62 -34.49 39.79
CA ASN A 458 -12.52 -35.51 40.34
C ASN A 458 -11.86 -36.26 41.50
#